data_AF-A0A925KG91-F1
#
_entry.id   AF-A0A925KG91-F1
#
_cell.length_a   1.000
_cell.length_b   1.000
_cell.length_c   1.000
_cell.angle_alpha   90.00
_cell.angle_beta   90.00
_cell.angle_gamma   90.00
#
_symmetry.space_group_name_H-M   'P 1'
#
loop_
_entity.id
_entity.type
_entity.pdbx_description
1 polymer ?
#
loop_
_entity_poly.entity_id
_entity_poly.type
_entity_poly.pdbx_seq_one_letter_code
_entity_poly.pdbx_strand_id
1 'polypeptide(L)'
;RGQFDALCVAAGVTPRLRAEVDDMAMLRLVARDSGWLTVLPEVVVQDELRAGVLVTVGRSTLLQENFYAITTLHRHRMERLEQLLAHAPVLADESGETSKASRGGPGR
;
A
#
# COMPACT_ATOMS: atom_id res chain seq x y z
N ARG A 1 11.81 1.65 1.24
CA ARG A 1 12.73 2.64 1.84
C ARG A 1 12.79 4.00 1.11
N GLY A 2 13.23 4.08 -0.15
CA GLY A 2 13.57 5.37 -0.79
C GLY A 2 12.48 6.45 -0.80
N GLN A 3 11.21 6.08 -0.98
CA GLN A 3 10.10 7.05 -0.94
C GLN A 3 9.89 7.65 0.46
N PHE A 4 10.07 6.85 1.52
CA PHE A 4 9.93 7.31 2.91
C PHE A 4 11.05 8.28 3.30
N ASP A 5 12.29 7.98 2.94
CA ASP A 5 13.41 8.88 3.22
C ASP A 5 13.23 10.24 2.52
N ALA A 6 12.80 10.23 1.25
CA ALA A 6 12.51 11.45 0.51
C ALA A 6 11.38 12.27 1.17
N LEU A 7 10.35 11.60 1.68
CA LEU A 7 9.27 12.24 2.42
C LEU A 7 9.78 12.89 3.72
N CYS A 8 10.63 12.20 4.48
CA CYS A 8 11.23 12.75 5.69
C CYS A 8 12.12 13.97 5.40
N VAL A 9 12.93 13.91 4.35
CA VAL A 9 13.77 15.04 3.91
C VAL A 9 12.89 16.23 3.51
N ALA A 10 11.85 16.01 2.71
CA ALA A 10 10.92 17.07 2.30
C ALA A 10 10.17 17.70 3.49
N ALA A 11 9.85 16.89 4.52
CA ALA A 11 9.22 17.37 5.74
C ALA A 11 10.20 18.01 6.75
N GLY A 12 11.52 17.97 6.49
CA GLY A 12 12.54 18.45 7.44
C GLY A 12 12.63 17.61 8.72
N VAL A 13 12.20 16.35 8.68
CA VAL A 13 12.17 15.43 9.83
C VAL A 13 13.32 14.44 9.76
N THR A 14 14.01 14.22 10.88
CA THR A 14 15.03 13.17 11.00
C THR A 14 14.50 12.03 11.88
N PRO A 15 13.97 10.94 11.30
CA PRO A 15 13.44 9.82 12.08
C PRO A 15 14.58 9.06 12.77
N ARG A 16 14.36 8.62 14.01
CA ARG A 16 15.30 7.74 14.72
C ARG A 16 14.98 6.27 14.42
N LEU A 17 15.51 5.78 13.29
CA LEU A 17 15.35 4.39 12.83
C LEU A 17 15.81 3.40 13.91
N ARG A 18 14.98 2.39 14.19
CA ARG A 18 15.31 1.29 15.13
C ARG A 18 15.60 -0.02 14.41
N ALA A 19 14.88 -0.28 13.34
CA ALA A 19 15.02 -1.46 12.52
C ALA A 19 14.57 -1.13 11.10
N GLU A 20 15.10 -1.89 10.15
CA GLU A 20 14.69 -1.91 8.76
C GLU A 20 14.44 -3.38 8.41
N VAL A 21 13.27 -3.68 7.87
CA VAL A 21 12.78 -5.04 7.64
C VAL A 21 12.02 -5.06 6.34
N ASP A 22 12.39 -5.98 5.44
CA ASP A 22 11.74 -6.14 4.13
C ASP A 22 10.74 -7.30 4.11
N ASP A 23 10.74 -8.17 5.13
CA ASP A 23 9.78 -9.27 5.26
C ASP A 23 8.47 -8.76 5.89
N MET A 24 7.36 -8.99 5.20
CA MET A 24 6.05 -8.47 5.62
C MET A 24 5.54 -9.11 6.91
N ALA A 25 5.83 -10.39 7.14
CA ALA A 25 5.43 -11.06 8.39
C ALA A 25 6.25 -10.53 9.58
N MET A 26 7.54 -10.29 9.37
CA MET A 26 8.40 -9.68 10.38
C MET A 26 8.02 -8.22 10.65
N LEU A 27 7.62 -7.44 9.63
CA LEU A 27 7.08 -6.09 9.83
C LEU A 27 5.83 -6.08 10.72
N ARG A 28 4.89 -7.00 10.46
CA ARG A 28 3.71 -7.20 11.32
C ARG A 28 4.10 -7.51 12.76
N LEU A 29 5.07 -8.41 12.97
CA LEU A 29 5.57 -8.76 14.29
C LEU A 29 6.16 -7.55 15.02
N VAL A 30 7.00 -6.77 14.32
CA VAL A 30 7.59 -5.55 14.88
C VAL A 30 6.52 -4.53 15.24
N ALA A 31 5.54 -4.29 14.36
CA ALA A 31 4.46 -3.36 14.62
C ALA A 31 3.67 -3.72 15.89
N ARG A 32 3.45 -5.02 16.11
CA ARG A 32 2.67 -5.54 17.24
C ARG A 32 3.46 -5.60 18.56
N ASP A 33 4.70 -6.09 18.53
CA ASP A 33 5.39 -6.53 19.74
C ASP A 33 6.52 -5.57 20.19
N SER A 34 6.94 -4.62 19.34
CA SER A 34 8.08 -3.73 19.66
C SER A 34 7.72 -2.48 20.47
N GLY A 35 6.45 -2.05 20.44
CA GLY A 35 6.02 -0.75 20.98
C GLY A 35 6.54 0.46 20.21
N TRP A 36 7.08 0.28 18.99
CA TRP A 36 7.54 1.35 18.12
C TRP A 36 6.52 1.69 17.03
N LEU A 37 6.55 2.92 16.54
CA LEU A 37 5.82 3.30 15.34
C LEU A 37 6.44 2.59 14.13
N THR A 38 5.60 1.87 13.38
CA THR A 38 6.03 1.13 12.18
C THR A 38 5.27 1.65 10.96
N VAL A 39 5.99 1.91 9.88
CA VAL A 39 5.40 2.29 8.59
C VAL A 39 5.32 1.04 7.73
N LEU A 40 4.10 0.66 7.34
CA LEU A 40 3.83 -0.52 6.53
C LEU A 40 2.47 -0.39 5.83
N PRO A 41 2.22 -1.12 4.73
CA PRO A 41 0.90 -1.19 4.11
C PRO A 41 -0.14 -1.80 5.07
N GLU A 42 -1.31 -1.19 5.18
CA GLU A 42 -2.32 -1.64 6.15
C GLU A 42 -2.83 -3.05 5.90
N VAL A 43 -2.81 -3.53 4.65
CA VAL A 43 -3.19 -4.90 4.29
C VAL A 43 -2.40 -5.94 5.10
N VAL A 44 -1.18 -5.60 5.53
CA VAL A 44 -0.29 -6.46 6.31
C VAL A 44 -0.79 -6.65 7.75
N VAL A 45 -1.58 -5.72 8.29
CA VAL A 45 -2.04 -5.71 9.71
C VAL A 45 -3.56 -5.55 9.86
N GLN A 46 -4.34 -5.92 8.84
CA GLN A 46 -5.81 -5.79 8.86
C GLN A 46 -6.45 -6.49 10.07
N ASP A 47 -5.92 -7.65 10.46
CA ASP A 47 -6.45 -8.40 11.60
C ASP A 47 -6.21 -7.66 12.91
N GLU A 48 -5.01 -7.12 13.12
CA GLU A 48 -4.69 -6.33 14.31
C GLU A 48 -5.50 -5.05 14.41
N LEU A 49 -5.70 -4.37 13.29
CA LEU A 49 -6.54 -3.16 13.22
C LEU A 49 -8.00 -3.51 13.54
N ARG A 50 -8.53 -4.60 12.98
CA ARG A 50 -9.90 -5.07 13.27
C ARG A 50 -10.07 -5.53 14.71
N ALA A 51 -9.05 -6.16 15.28
CA ALA A 51 -9.04 -6.60 16.67
C ALA A 51 -8.77 -5.46 17.67
N GLY A 52 -8.42 -4.25 17.19
CA GLY A 52 -8.06 -3.10 18.03
C GLY A 52 -6.72 -3.27 18.78
N VAL A 53 -5.89 -4.23 18.38
CA VAL A 53 -4.55 -4.44 18.95
C VAL A 53 -3.58 -3.38 18.44
N LEU A 54 -3.78 -2.94 17.19
CA LEU A 54 -3.07 -1.82 16.58
C LEU A 54 -4.03 -0.70 16.22
N VAL A 55 -3.49 0.51 16.14
CA VAL A 55 -4.21 1.70 15.70
C VAL A 55 -3.42 2.42 14.61
N THR A 56 -4.12 2.94 13.62
CA THR A 56 -3.50 3.78 12.58
C THR A 56 -3.25 5.17 13.15
N VAL A 57 -1.98 5.56 13.24
CA VAL A 57 -1.56 6.89 13.73
C VAL A 57 -1.55 7.93 12.60
N GLY A 58 -1.36 7.49 11.36
CA GLY A 58 -1.37 8.34 10.18
C GLY A 58 -1.33 7.53 8.89
N ARG A 59 -1.77 8.15 7.80
CA ARG A 59 -1.74 7.60 6.44
C ARG A 59 -1.00 8.56 5.52
N SER A 60 -0.23 8.03 4.58
CA SER A 60 0.45 8.81 3.57
C SER A 60 -0.03 8.39 2.19
N THR A 61 -0.51 9.34 1.39
CA THR A 61 -0.85 9.12 -0.02
C THR A 61 0.40 9.14 -0.92
N LEU A 62 1.54 9.57 -0.37
CA LEU A 62 2.82 9.69 -1.09
C LEU A 62 3.67 8.41 -1.02
N LEU A 63 3.29 7.45 -0.18
CA LEU A 63 3.97 6.17 -0.01
C LEU A 63 3.07 5.07 -0.56
N GLN A 64 3.33 4.67 -1.80
CA GLN A 64 2.54 3.66 -2.50
C GLN A 64 3.35 2.38 -2.70
N GLU A 65 2.71 1.26 -2.40
CA GLU A 65 3.23 -0.09 -2.61
C GLU A 65 2.35 -0.82 -3.63
N ASN A 66 2.96 -1.35 -4.68
CA ASN A 66 2.25 -2.04 -5.74
C ASN A 66 2.28 -3.56 -5.53
N PHE A 67 1.11 -4.20 -5.57
CA PHE A 67 0.98 -5.64 -5.44
C PHE A 67 0.72 -6.27 -6.82
N TYR A 68 1.68 -7.06 -7.29
CA TYR A 68 1.60 -7.71 -8.60
C TYR A 68 1.36 -9.21 -8.46
N ALA A 69 0.41 -9.75 -9.24
CA ALA A 69 0.30 -11.18 -9.46
C ALA A 69 1.28 -11.60 -10.57
N ILE A 70 2.44 -12.13 -10.20
CA ILE A 70 3.43 -12.64 -11.16
C ILE A 70 3.07 -14.08 -11.50
N THR A 71 2.75 -14.33 -12.76
CA THR A 71 2.43 -15.67 -13.28
C THR A 71 3.44 -16.07 -14.36
N THR A 72 3.69 -17.38 -14.49
CA THR A 72 4.49 -17.88 -15.61
C THR A 72 3.59 -18.02 -16.84
N LEU A 73 4.14 -17.76 -18.02
CA LEU A 73 3.49 -18.07 -19.30
C LEU A 73 3.36 -19.59 -19.44
N HIS A 74 2.27 -20.15 -18.89
CA HIS A 74 2.06 -21.59 -18.85
C HIS A 74 1.33 -22.06 -20.11
N ARG A 75 1.89 -23.10 -20.75
CA ARG A 75 1.29 -23.80 -21.91
C ARG A 75 -0.03 -24.53 -21.58
N HIS A 76 -0.31 -24.77 -20.30
CA HIS A 76 -1.57 -25.33 -19.82
C HIS A 76 -2.22 -24.35 -18.85
N ARG A 77 -3.32 -23.73 -19.27
CA ARG A 77 -4.10 -22.79 -18.45
C ARG A 77 -5.06 -23.60 -17.58
N MET A 78 -4.89 -23.55 -16.26
CA MET A 78 -5.84 -24.14 -15.33
C MET A 78 -7.06 -23.22 -15.22
N GLU A 79 -8.20 -23.65 -15.74
CA GLU A 79 -9.45 -22.84 -15.79
C GLU A 79 -9.85 -22.27 -14.42
N ARG A 80 -9.60 -23.02 -13.34
CA ARG A 80 -9.88 -22.54 -11.97
C ARG A 80 -9.01 -21.37 -11.54
N LEU A 81 -7.74 -21.35 -11.94
CA LEU A 81 -6.84 -20.23 -11.65
C LEU A 81 -7.26 -18.99 -12.45
N GLU A 82 -7.67 -19.17 -13.71
CA GLU A 82 -8.18 -18.06 -14.52
C GLU A 82 -9.45 -17.46 -13.94
N GLN A 83 -10.37 -18.31 -13.45
CA GLN A 83 -11.55 -17.85 -12.73
C GLN A 83 -11.13 -17.02 -11.50
N LEU A 84 -10.22 -17.50 -10.66
CA LEU A 84 -9.80 -16.74 -9.48
C LEU A 84 -9.14 -15.40 -9.81
N LEU A 85 -8.30 -15.36 -10.85
CA LEU A 85 -7.66 -14.13 -11.30
C LEU A 85 -8.66 -13.16 -11.94
N ALA A 86 -9.66 -13.66 -12.69
CA ALA A 86 -10.71 -12.82 -13.27
C ALA A 86 -11.67 -12.24 -12.22
N HIS A 87 -11.85 -12.95 -11.10
CA HIS A 87 -12.65 -12.49 -9.96
C HIS A 87 -11.78 -11.81 -8.89
N ALA A 88 -10.50 -11.54 -9.18
CA ALA A 88 -9.68 -10.77 -8.27
C ALA A 88 -10.36 -9.41 -8.05
N PRO A 89 -10.66 -9.03 -6.80
CA PRO A 89 -11.32 -7.75 -6.55
C PRO A 89 -10.44 -6.64 -7.11
N VAL A 90 -11.05 -5.74 -7.89
CA VAL A 90 -10.40 -4.50 -8.30
C VAL A 90 -10.10 -3.74 -7.01
N LEU A 91 -8.82 -3.69 -6.63
CA LEU A 91 -8.35 -2.77 -5.60
C LEU A 91 -8.64 -1.37 -6.13
N ALA A 92 -9.65 -0.71 -5.56
CA ALA A 92 -10.01 0.64 -5.94
C ALA A 92 -8.78 1.54 -5.75
N ASP A 93 -8.32 2.09 -6.87
CA ASP A 93 -7.25 3.08 -6.89
C ASP A 93 -7.86 4.41 -6.41
N GLU A 94 -7.78 4.67 -5.11
CA GLU A 94 -8.14 5.97 -4.52
C GLU A 94 -7.03 7.00 -4.82
N SER A 95 -6.65 7.11 -6.09
CA SER A 95 -5.75 8.13 -6.60
C SER A 95 -6.54 9.38 -6.95
N GLY A 96 -6.64 10.28 -5.96
CA GLY A 96 -6.65 11.74 -6.13
C GLY A 96 -7.44 12.32 -7.31
N GLU A 97 -8.67 12.74 -7.01
CA GLU A 97 -9.44 13.74 -7.74
C GLU A 97 -8.54 14.87 -8.29
N THR A 98 -8.18 14.79 -9.56
CA THR A 98 -7.57 15.92 -10.27
C THR A 98 -8.67 16.58 -11.09
N SER A 99 -9.21 17.66 -10.52
CA SER A 99 -10.07 18.65 -11.15
C SER A 99 -9.75 18.83 -12.64
N LYS A 100 -10.59 18.25 -13.51
CA LYS A 100 -10.55 18.50 -14.94
C LYS A 100 -11.21 19.85 -15.16
N ALA A 101 -10.35 20.87 -15.33
CA ALA A 101 -10.70 22.18 -15.83
C ALA A 101 -11.80 22.10 -16.90
N SER A 102 -12.88 22.84 -16.66
CA SER A 102 -13.99 23.03 -17.58
C SER A 102 -13.47 23.63 -18.90
N ARG A 103 -13.29 22.78 -19.90
CA ARG A 103 -13.17 23.19 -21.31
C ARG A 103 -14.49 22.81 -21.98
N GLY A 104 -15.37 23.80 -22.13
CA GLY A 104 -16.59 23.70 -22.92
C GLY A 104 -16.76 24.94 -23.79
N GLY A 105 -16.41 24.82 -25.08
CA GLY A 105 -17.13 25.56 -26.13
C GLY A 105 -18.50 24.89 -26.35
N PRO A 106 -19.44 25.49 -27.10
CA PRO A 106 -19.30 25.69 -28.55
C PRO A 106 -19.78 27.09 -29.01
N GLY A 107 -19.35 27.63 -30.14
CA GLY A 107 -19.73 27.21 -31.49
C GLY A 107 -21.05 27.88 -31.91
N ARG A 108 -20.91 29.00 -32.63
CA ARG A 108 -21.88 29.53 -33.58
C ARG A 108 -21.11 30.19 -34.72
#